data_AF-A0A0Q4CQJ8-F1
#
_entry.id   AF-A0A0Q4CQJ8-F1
#
_cell.length_a   1.000
_cell.length_b   1.000
_cell.length_c   1.000
_cell.angle_alpha   90.00
_cell.angle_beta   90.00
_cell.angle_gamma   90.00
#
_symmetry.space_group_name_H-M   'P 1'
#
loop_
_entity.id
_entity.type
_entity.pdbx_description
1 polymer ?
#
loop_
_entity_poly.entity_id
_entity_poly.type
_entity_poly.pdbx_seq_one_letter_code
_entity_poly.pdbx_strand_id
1 'polypeptide(L)'
;MIRAVAEIAVQQNLPTPVITSGNDSHHGRRSLHYADRALDFRGNNITVAQGRALQVAVRQRLGNDYDVLFETFPNPANNHLRVEHDPN
;
A
#
# COMPACT_ATOMS: atom_id res chain seq x y z
N MET A 1 -1.40 -7.92 -6.35
CA MET A 1 -1.35 -6.53 -5.82
C MET A 1 -0.69 -5.51 -6.76
N ILE A 2 0.58 -5.68 -7.23
CA ILE A 2 1.33 -4.64 -7.96
C ILE A 2 0.55 -4.03 -9.13
N ARG A 3 0.03 -4.89 -10.02
CA ARG A 3 -0.76 -4.46 -11.18
C ARG A 3 -1.97 -3.62 -10.79
N ALA A 4 -2.71 -4.02 -9.76
CA ALA A 4 -3.87 -3.28 -9.30
C ALA A 4 -3.49 -1.89 -8.78
N VAL A 5 -2.43 -1.78 -7.97
CA VAL A 5 -1.95 -0.48 -7.46
C VAL A 5 -1.53 0.42 -8.62
N ALA A 6 -0.80 -0.11 -9.61
CA ALA A 6 -0.40 0.65 -10.80
C ALA A 6 -1.61 1.13 -11.64
N GLU A 7 -2.57 0.24 -11.92
CA GLU A 7 -3.78 0.59 -12.69
C GLU A 7 -4.61 1.68 -11.99
N ILE A 8 -4.83 1.56 -10.67
CA ILE A 8 -5.60 2.56 -9.92
C ILE A 8 -4.85 3.89 -9.81
N ALA A 9 -3.52 3.87 -9.61
CA ALA A 9 -2.73 5.09 -9.56
C ALA A 9 -2.82 5.88 -10.87
N VAL A 10 -2.79 5.20 -12.02
CA VAL A 10 -3.01 5.82 -13.34
C VAL A 10 -4.42 6.41 -13.44
N GLN A 11 -5.46 5.65 -13.05
CA GLN A 11 -6.85 6.12 -13.09
C GLN A 11 -7.11 7.35 -12.23
N GLN A 12 -6.41 7.47 -11.10
CA GLN A 12 -6.52 8.60 -10.17
C GLN A 12 -5.53 9.74 -10.48
N ASN A 13 -4.79 9.66 -11.60
CA ASN A 13 -3.77 10.63 -12.00
C ASN A 13 -2.72 10.89 -10.90
N LEU A 14 -2.29 9.82 -10.25
CA LEU A 14 -1.24 9.83 -9.21
C LEU A 14 0.13 9.51 -9.81
N PRO A 15 1.24 9.83 -9.10
CA PRO A 15 2.57 9.41 -9.51
C PRO A 15 2.67 7.89 -9.68
N THR A 16 3.61 7.44 -10.53
CA THR A 16 3.92 6.01 -10.66
C THR A 16 4.25 5.40 -9.30
N PRO A 17 3.55 4.33 -8.88
CA PRO A 17 3.82 3.69 -7.60
C PRO A 17 5.24 3.16 -7.52
N VAL A 18 5.90 3.36 -6.38
CA VAL A 18 7.23 2.82 -6.09
C VAL A 18 7.11 1.92 -4.88
N ILE A 19 7.51 0.66 -5.03
CA ILE A 19 7.62 -0.26 -3.89
C ILE A 19 8.78 0.22 -3.01
N THR A 20 8.51 0.45 -1.74
CA THR A 20 9.49 0.92 -0.76
C THR A 20 9.91 -0.16 0.22
N SER A 21 9.10 -1.20 0.40
CA SER A 21 9.44 -2.35 1.24
C SER A 21 8.66 -3.60 0.81
N GLY A 22 9.30 -4.76 0.96
CA GLY A 22 8.70 -6.10 0.84
C GLY A 22 9.13 -6.96 2.03
N ASN A 23 9.75 -8.13 1.79
CA ASN A 23 10.35 -8.94 2.85
C ASN A 23 11.76 -8.44 3.18
N ASP A 24 11.83 -7.26 3.80
CA ASP A 24 13.07 -6.59 4.16
C ASP A 24 12.97 -5.96 5.56
N SER A 25 13.95 -5.15 5.94
CA SER A 25 13.86 -4.21 7.07
C SER A 25 13.39 -4.82 8.41
N HIS A 26 12.86 -4.00 9.31
CA HIS A 26 12.24 -4.44 10.54
C HIS A 26 10.74 -4.13 10.50
N HIS A 27 9.95 -5.18 10.60
CA HIS A 27 8.50 -5.14 10.72
C HIS A 27 8.02 -5.68 12.07
N GLY A 28 6.76 -5.43 12.40
CA GLY A 28 6.12 -5.99 13.59
C GLY A 28 6.17 -7.52 13.61
N ARG A 29 6.22 -8.13 14.80
CA ARG A 29 6.47 -9.58 15.00
C ARG A 29 5.60 -10.53 14.18
N ARG A 30 4.39 -10.11 13.77
CA ARG A 30 3.42 -10.92 13.02
C ARG A 30 3.12 -10.33 11.63
N SER A 31 3.97 -9.43 11.16
CA SER A 31 3.76 -8.77 9.87
C SER A 31 3.87 -9.77 8.72
N LEU A 32 2.99 -9.60 7.73
CA LEU A 32 2.95 -10.43 6.53
C LEU A 32 4.10 -10.12 5.55
N HIS A 33 4.86 -9.05 5.78
CA HIS A 33 6.11 -8.76 5.07
C HIS A 33 7.10 -9.94 5.18
N TYR A 34 7.26 -10.51 6.38
CA TYR A 34 8.16 -11.65 6.61
C TYR A 34 7.71 -12.96 5.94
N ALA A 35 6.50 -13.00 5.40
CA ALA A 35 5.93 -14.13 4.68
C ALA A 35 5.78 -13.87 3.17
N ASP A 36 6.44 -12.83 2.63
CA ASP A 36 6.34 -12.40 1.22
C ASP A 36 4.90 -12.08 0.78
N ARG A 37 4.05 -11.68 1.74
CA ARG A 37 2.61 -11.45 1.53
C ARG A 37 2.20 -9.99 1.68
N ALA A 38 3.14 -9.07 1.86
CA ALA A 38 2.88 -7.64 1.94
C ALA A 38 3.89 -6.84 1.12
N LEU A 39 3.41 -5.72 0.55
CA LEU A 39 4.23 -4.70 -0.08
C LEU A 39 3.79 -3.31 0.37
N ASP A 40 4.77 -2.44 0.60
CA ASP A 40 4.54 -1.02 0.84
C ASP A 40 4.84 -0.22 -0.43
N PHE A 41 3.95 0.70 -0.78
CA PHE A 41 4.10 1.62 -1.89
C PHE A 41 4.22 3.05 -1.39
N ARG A 42 5.19 3.82 -1.91
CA ARG A 42 5.45 5.21 -1.53
C ARG A 42 4.17 6.05 -1.46
N GLY A 43 3.99 6.75 -0.35
CA GLY A 43 2.86 7.66 -0.10
C GLY A 43 3.27 9.08 0.29
N ASN A 44 4.56 9.38 0.36
CA ASN A 44 5.07 10.71 0.76
C ASN A 44 5.02 11.77 -0.35
N ASN A 45 4.65 11.37 -1.57
CA ASN A 45 4.51 12.22 -2.75
C ASN A 45 3.05 12.40 -3.18
N ILE A 46 2.10 12.00 -2.31
CA ILE A 46 0.67 12.22 -2.48
C ILE A 46 0.08 12.76 -1.18
N THR A 47 -1.04 13.47 -1.28
CA THR A 47 -1.76 13.95 -0.10
C THR A 47 -2.43 12.80 0.66
N VAL A 48 -2.73 12.98 1.94
CA VAL A 48 -3.49 11.98 2.73
C VAL A 48 -4.85 11.68 2.09
N ALA A 49 -5.54 12.69 1.55
CA ALA A 49 -6.81 12.50 0.86
C ALA A 49 -6.66 11.60 -0.38
N GLN A 50 -5.64 11.84 -1.21
CA GLN A 50 -5.31 10.96 -2.34
C GLN A 50 -4.95 9.55 -1.87
N GLY A 51 -4.16 9.41 -0.81
CA GLY A 51 -3.80 8.11 -0.24
C GLY A 51 -5.01 7.30 0.24
N ARG A 52 -5.98 7.96 0.90
CA ARG A 52 -7.24 7.33 1.32
C ARG A 52 -8.12 6.93 0.12
N ALA A 53 -8.20 7.77 -0.91
CA ALA A 53 -8.91 7.42 -2.14
C ALA A 53 -8.26 6.24 -2.88
N LEU A 54 -6.92 6.20 -2.92
CA LEU A 54 -6.15 5.09 -3.47
C LEU A 54 -6.39 3.80 -2.70
N GLN A 55 -6.37 3.87 -1.36
CA GLN A 55 -6.65 2.73 -0.48
C GLN A 55 -8.01 2.09 -0.79
N VAL A 56 -9.08 2.90 -0.85
CA VAL A 56 -10.44 2.40 -1.12
C VAL A 56 -10.53 1.74 -2.49
N ALA A 57 -10.01 2.39 -3.53
CA ALA A 57 -10.09 1.87 -4.90
C ALA A 57 -9.24 0.61 -5.11
N VAL A 58 -8.03 0.54 -4.53
CA VAL A 58 -7.19 -0.67 -4.57
C VAL A 58 -7.85 -1.82 -3.83
N ARG A 59 -8.44 -1.57 -2.65
CA ARG A 59 -9.20 -2.59 -1.91
C ARG A 59 -10.35 -3.15 -2.73
N GLN A 60 -11.16 -2.28 -3.34
CA GLN A 60 -12.26 -2.70 -4.22
C GLN A 60 -11.78 -3.51 -5.42
N ARG A 61 -10.62 -3.15 -6.00
CA ARG A 61 -10.04 -3.83 -7.16
C ARG A 61 -9.49 -5.22 -6.85
N LEU A 62 -8.96 -5.42 -5.63
CA LEU A 62 -8.32 -6.66 -5.19
C LEU A 62 -9.29 -7.64 -4.53
N GLY A 63 -10.33 -7.13 -3.85
CA GLY A 63 -11.30 -7.96 -3.14
C GLY A 63 -10.95 -8.17 -1.66
N ASN A 64 -11.74 -9.02 -1.00
CA ASN A 64 -11.72 -9.17 0.46
C ASN A 64 -10.51 -9.95 1.01
N ASP A 65 -9.78 -10.66 0.16
CA ASP A 65 -8.57 -11.41 0.54
C ASP A 65 -7.35 -10.49 0.76
N TYR A 66 -7.53 -9.17 0.70
CA TYR A 66 -6.47 -8.20 0.81
C TYR A 66 -6.81 -7.12 1.83
N ASP A 67 -5.87 -6.92 2.77
CA ASP A 67 -5.83 -5.74 3.59
C ASP A 67 -5.08 -4.63 2.87
N VAL A 68 -5.72 -3.49 2.74
CA VAL A 68 -5.18 -2.31 2.05
C VAL A 68 -5.34 -1.12 2.98
N LEU A 69 -4.21 -0.54 3.38
CA LEU A 69 -4.16 0.56 4.33
C LEU A 69 -3.20 1.65 3.88
N PHE A 70 -3.68 2.88 3.77
CA PHE A 70 -2.79 4.03 3.67
C PHE A 70 -2.34 4.45 5.06
N GLU A 71 -1.07 4.23 5.36
CA GLU A 71 -0.50 4.53 6.67
C GLU A 71 0.11 5.91 6.70
N THR A 72 -0.21 6.63 7.78
CA THR A 72 0.31 7.96 8.04
C THR A 72 1.11 7.96 9.32
N PHE A 73 2.29 8.58 9.30
CA PHE A 73 3.22 8.61 10.42
C PHE A 73 3.50 10.04 10.86
N PRO A 74 4.01 10.25 12.09
CA PRO A 74 4.46 11.56 12.55
C PRO A 74 5.50 12.21 11.62
N ASN A 75 6.36 11.40 10.98
CA ASN A 75 7.18 11.83 9.86
C ASN A 75 6.48 11.48 8.54
N PRO A 76 5.93 12.46 7.79
CA PRO A 76 5.21 12.21 6.55
C PRO A 76 6.05 11.53 5.46
N ALA A 77 7.39 11.62 5.54
CA ALA A 77 8.29 10.93 4.63
C ALA A 77 8.12 9.40 4.64
N ASN A 78 7.58 8.86 5.74
CA ASN A 78 7.31 7.44 5.92
C ASN A 78 5.92 7.01 5.45
N ASN A 79 5.04 7.93 5.04
CA ASN A 79 3.70 7.57 4.59
C ASN A 79 3.78 6.63 3.39
N HIS A 80 2.98 5.58 3.40
CA HIS A 80 2.91 4.57 2.35
C HIS A 80 1.54 3.90 2.32
N LEU A 81 1.20 3.32 1.17
CA LEU A 81 0.11 2.37 1.04
C LEU A 81 0.67 0.97 1.30
N ARG A 82 0.24 0.31 2.38
CA ARG A 82 0.47 -1.12 2.57
C ARG A 82 -0.62 -1.92 1.88
N VAL A 83 -0.21 -2.97 1.15
CA VAL A 83 -1.10 -3.97 0.59
C VAL A 83 -0.64 -5.34 1.06
N GLU A 84 -1.46 -6.01 1.86
CA GLU A 84 -1.20 -7.34 2.38
C GLU A 84 -2.22 -8.32 1.78
N HIS A 85 -1.77 -9.48 1.34
CA HIS A 85 -2.66 -10.57 0.97
C HIS A 85 -2.96 -11.38 2.24
N ASP A 86 -4.17 -11.25 2.78
CA ASP A 86 -4.68 -12.00 3.94
C ASP A 86 -6.09 -12.56 3.69
N PRO A 87 -6.23 -13.79 3.16
CA PRO A 87 -7.52 -14.40 2.83
C PRO A 87 -8.23 -15.04 4.03
N ASN A 88 -7.81 -14.75 5.27
CA ASN A 88 -8.31 -15.39 6.51
C ASN A 88 -9.02 -14.41 7.44
#